data_AF-A0A484GK22-F1
#
_entry.id   AF-A0A484GK22-F1
#
_cell.length_a   1.000
_cell.length_b   1.000
_cell.length_c   1.000
_cell.angle_alpha   90.00
_cell.angle_beta   90.00
_cell.angle_gamma   90.00
#
_symmetry.space_group_name_H-M   'P 1'
#
loop_
_entity.id
_entity.type
_entity.pdbx_description
1 polymer ?
#
loop_
_entity_poly.entity_id
_entity_poly.type
_entity_poly.pdbx_seq_one_letter_code
_entity_poly.pdbx_strand_id
1 'polypeptide(L)'
;TDPETARQRFRGFRFEEVAGPREALARLRELCRQWLRPEVHSREQMLELLVLEQFLGALPGKLRMWVESQHPVDCQEAVVLVEDVTWISEEEGECS
;
A
#
# COMPACT_ATOMS: atom_id res chain seq x y z
N THR A 1 9.65 -3.12 12.77
CA THR A 1 9.68 -3.14 11.30
C THR A 1 8.63 -2.17 10.82
N ASP A 2 8.97 -1.33 9.85
CA ASP A 2 8.00 -0.45 9.20
C ASP A 2 6.89 -1.30 8.50
N PRO A 3 5.59 -1.06 8.75
CA PRO A 3 4.48 -1.84 8.19
C PRO A 3 4.47 -1.86 6.65
N GLU A 4 4.86 -0.75 6.03
CA GLU A 4 4.90 -0.59 4.58
C GLU A 4 6.01 -1.46 3.96
N THR A 5 7.19 -1.47 4.58
CA THR A 5 8.29 -2.39 4.20
C THR A 5 7.87 -3.86 4.32
N ALA A 6 7.12 -4.22 5.38
CA ALA A 6 6.62 -5.59 5.56
C ALA A 6 5.60 -5.97 4.47
N ARG A 7 4.71 -5.05 4.10
CA ARG A 7 3.75 -5.21 2.99
C ARG A 7 4.46 -5.46 1.66
N GLN A 8 5.45 -4.64 1.33
CA GLN A 8 6.23 -4.78 0.09
C GLN A 8 6.92 -6.14 0.01
N ARG A 9 7.51 -6.61 1.13
CA ARG A 9 8.12 -7.95 1.21
C ARG A 9 7.10 -9.07 1.14
N PHE A 10 5.90 -8.89 1.71
CA PHE A 10 4.81 -9.86 1.62
C PHE A 10 4.33 -10.03 0.17
N ARG A 11 4.10 -8.92 -0.54
CA ARG A 11 3.63 -8.91 -1.93
C ARG A 11 4.72 -9.31 -2.92
N GLY A 12 5.97 -8.95 -2.64
CA GLY A 12 7.15 -9.31 -3.43
C GLY A 12 7.78 -10.65 -3.06
N PHE A 13 7.15 -11.45 -2.20
CA PHE A 13 7.69 -12.73 -1.75
C PHE A 13 7.96 -13.67 -2.93
N ARG A 14 9.16 -14.27 -2.96
CA ARG A 14 9.60 -15.25 -3.96
C ARG A 14 9.84 -16.59 -3.31
N PHE A 15 9.27 -17.65 -3.87
CA PHE A 15 9.35 -19.00 -3.28
C PHE A 15 10.75 -19.60 -3.44
N GLU A 16 11.49 -19.18 -4.46
CA GLU A 16 12.84 -19.63 -4.78
C GLU A 16 13.87 -19.21 -3.72
N GLU A 17 13.54 -18.21 -2.90
CA GLU A 17 14.42 -17.64 -1.88
C GLU A 17 14.36 -18.38 -0.53
N VAL A 18 13.51 -19.42 -0.40
CA VAL A 18 13.32 -20.17 0.86
C VAL A 18 13.61 -21.66 0.71
N ALA A 19 14.06 -22.28 1.81
CA ALA A 19 14.52 -23.67 1.85
C ALA A 19 13.40 -24.71 1.64
N GLY A 20 12.12 -24.33 1.76
CA GLY A 20 11.00 -25.25 1.64
C GLY A 20 9.63 -24.62 1.85
N PRO A 21 8.54 -25.38 1.58
CA PRO A 21 7.16 -24.88 1.66
C PRO A 21 6.72 -24.50 3.08
N ARG A 22 7.26 -25.18 4.11
CA ARG A 22 6.93 -24.84 5.51
C ARG A 22 7.56 -23.51 5.92
N GLU A 23 8.82 -23.30 5.55
CA GLU A 23 9.55 -22.07 5.74
C GLU A 23 8.91 -20.92 4.94
N ALA A 24 8.48 -21.18 3.71
CA ALA A 24 7.74 -20.23 2.87
C ALA A 24 6.48 -19.73 3.60
N LEU A 25 5.67 -20.66 4.08
CA LEU A 25 4.42 -20.33 4.77
C LEU A 25 4.67 -19.61 6.09
N ALA A 26 5.67 -20.04 6.87
CA ALA A 26 6.05 -19.37 8.11
C ALA A 26 6.47 -17.92 7.85
N ARG A 27 7.28 -17.69 6.81
CA ARG A 27 7.74 -16.36 6.41
C ARG A 27 6.61 -15.46 5.92
N LEU A 28 5.71 -15.98 5.09
CA LEU A 28 4.51 -15.26 4.65
C LEU A 28 3.62 -14.86 5.82
N ARG A 29 3.41 -15.76 6.79
CA ARG A 29 2.64 -15.46 8.01
C ARG A 29 3.29 -14.37 8.84
N GLU A 30 4.61 -14.42 9.00
CA GLU A 30 5.38 -13.40 9.73
C GLU A 30 5.25 -12.02 9.06
N LEU A 31 5.47 -11.95 7.74
CA LEU A 31 5.36 -10.71 6.97
C LEU A 31 3.93 -10.14 7.01
N CYS A 32 2.91 -10.99 6.82
CA CYS A 32 1.51 -10.59 6.93
C CYS A 32 1.18 -10.02 8.32
N ARG A 33 1.69 -10.66 9.38
CA ARG A 33 1.50 -10.19 10.76
C ARG A 33 2.22 -8.86 11.02
N GLN A 34 3.42 -8.68 10.48
CA GLN A 34 4.16 -7.41 10.59
C GLN A 34 3.50 -6.27 9.82
N TRP A 35 2.88 -6.57 8.68
CA TRP A 35 2.11 -5.61 7.90
C TRP A 35 0.79 -5.24 8.60
N LEU A 36 -0.07 -6.22 8.88
CA LEU A 36 -1.42 -5.98 9.37
C LEU A 36 -1.51 -5.78 10.89
N ARG A 37 -0.47 -6.15 11.64
CA ARG A 37 -0.34 -5.95 13.10
C ARG A 37 -1.63 -6.27 13.89
N PRO A 38 -2.11 -7.53 13.85
CA PRO A 38 -3.36 -7.93 14.52
C PRO A 38 -3.35 -7.75 16.05
N GLU A 39 -2.20 -7.45 16.66
CA GLU A 39 -2.08 -7.10 18.08
C GLU A 39 -2.61 -5.70 18.41
N VAL A 40 -2.65 -4.80 17.43
CA VAL A 40 -3.07 -3.40 17.61
C VAL A 40 -4.25 -3.01 16.73
N HIS A 41 -4.50 -3.74 15.63
CA HIS A 41 -5.60 -3.48 14.72
C HIS A 41 -6.75 -4.47 14.93
N SER A 42 -7.98 -3.94 14.91
CA SER A 42 -9.19 -4.76 14.80
C SER A 42 -9.29 -5.41 13.42
N ARG A 43 -10.20 -6.39 13.29
CA ARG A 43 -10.49 -7.02 12.00
C ARG A 43 -10.89 -5.99 10.94
N GLU A 44 -11.72 -5.03 11.31
CA GLU A 44 -12.21 -3.97 10.44
C GLU A 44 -11.07 -3.06 10.00
N GLN A 45 -10.19 -2.66 10.92
CA GLN A 45 -9.00 -1.87 10.60
C GLN A 45 -8.05 -2.63 9.66
N MET A 46 -7.87 -3.94 9.84
CA MET A 46 -7.09 -4.76 8.91
C MET A 46 -7.72 -4.81 7.51
N LEU A 47 -9.05 -4.87 7.41
CA LEU A 47 -9.75 -4.81 6.12
C LEU A 47 -9.55 -3.45 5.45
N GLU A 48 -9.65 -2.35 6.21
CA GLU A 48 -9.41 -1.00 5.69
C GLU A 48 -7.97 -0.84 5.17
N LEU A 49 -6.96 -1.45 5.80
CA LEU A 49 -5.59 -1.45 5.24
C LEU A 49 -5.49 -2.14 3.88
N LEU A 50 -6.27 -3.20 3.66
CA LEU A 50 -6.35 -3.87 2.35
C LEU A 50 -7.09 -3.00 1.33
N VAL A 51 -8.15 -2.31 1.75
CA VAL A 51 -8.88 -1.36 0.91
C VAL A 51 -7.97 -0.20 0.52
N LEU A 52 -7.22 0.36 1.46
CA LEU A 52 -6.25 1.42 1.21
C LEU A 52 -5.19 0.99 0.19
N GLU A 53 -4.59 -0.20 0.37
CA GLU A 53 -3.63 -0.74 -0.61
C GLU A 53 -4.24 -0.82 -2.01
N GLN A 54 -5.48 -1.31 -2.13
CA GLN A 54 -6.17 -1.43 -3.41
C GLN A 54 -6.57 -0.06 -3.99
N PHE A 55 -6.97 0.89 -3.14
CA PHE A 55 -7.34 2.24 -3.52
C PHE A 55 -6.14 2.97 -4.12
N LEU A 56 -5.01 2.99 -3.40
CA LEU A 56 -3.76 3.57 -3.89
C LEU A 56 -3.31 2.91 -5.21
N GLY A 57 -3.44 1.58 -5.32
CA GLY A 57 -3.11 0.84 -6.54
C GLY A 57 -4.02 1.15 -7.74
N ALA A 58 -5.25 1.62 -7.51
CA ALA A 58 -6.21 1.98 -8.54
C ALA A 58 -6.05 3.42 -9.05
N LEU A 59 -5.27 4.26 -8.35
CA LEU A 59 -5.04 5.65 -8.75
C LEU A 59 -4.20 5.73 -10.04
N PRO A 60 -4.48 6.70 -10.93
CA PRO A 60 -3.66 6.96 -12.12
C PRO A 60 -2.25 7.42 -11.75
N GLY A 61 -1.24 7.07 -12.55
CA GLY A 61 0.18 7.10 -12.17
C GLY A 61 0.68 8.37 -11.46
N LYS A 62 0.46 9.57 -12.02
CA LYS A 62 0.91 10.83 -11.38
C LYS A 62 0.22 11.07 -10.03
N LEU A 63 -1.10 10.84 -9.97
CA LEU A 63 -1.88 10.98 -8.75
C LEU A 63 -1.42 9.97 -7.69
N ARG A 64 -1.23 8.71 -8.09
CA ARG A 64 -0.73 7.66 -7.23
C ARG A 64 0.61 8.02 -6.59
N MET A 65 1.59 8.45 -7.39
CA MET A 65 2.92 8.80 -6.86
C MET A 65 2.84 9.96 -5.87
N TRP A 66 1.98 10.95 -6.13
CA TRP A 66 1.78 12.06 -5.22
C TRP A 66 1.12 11.61 -3.91
N VAL A 67 0.02 10.85 -3.97
CA VAL A 67 -0.67 10.37 -2.75
C VAL A 67 0.23 9.43 -1.94
N GLU A 68 0.94 8.49 -2.57
CA GLU A 68 1.87 7.59 -1.88
C GLU A 68 3.02 8.35 -1.20
N SER A 69 3.47 9.48 -1.76
CA SER A 69 4.51 10.34 -1.15
C SER A 69 4.08 11.01 0.16
N GLN A 70 2.78 11.14 0.38
CA GLN A 70 2.22 11.70 1.62
C GLN A 70 2.04 10.65 2.72
N HIS A 71 2.28 9.36 2.42
CA HIS A 71 2.17 8.25 3.36
C HIS A 71 0.84 8.17 4.15
N PRO A 72 -0.32 8.14 3.46
CA PRO A 72 -1.61 8.07 4.15
C PRO A 72 -1.71 6.81 5.02
N VAL A 73 -2.22 6.97 6.24
CA VAL A 73 -2.33 5.87 7.22
C VAL A 73 -3.68 5.14 7.13
N ASP A 74 -4.69 5.77 6.53
CA ASP A 74 -6.02 5.20 6.32
C ASP A 74 -6.68 5.66 5.00
N CYS A 75 -7.82 5.05 4.67
CA CYS A 75 -8.59 5.34 3.47
C CYS A 75 -9.11 6.79 3.45
N GLN A 76 -9.48 7.35 4.59
CA GLN A 76 -10.05 8.69 4.70
C GLN A 76 -8.98 9.74 4.37
N GLU A 77 -7.79 9.61 4.92
CA GLU A 77 -6.66 10.47 4.60
C GLU A 77 -6.31 10.38 3.10
N ALA A 78 -6.28 9.16 2.54
CA ALA A 78 -6.04 8.97 1.11
C ALA A 78 -7.11 9.64 0.23
N VAL A 79 -8.38 9.64 0.65
CA VAL A 79 -9.47 10.33 -0.06
C VAL A 79 -9.30 11.84 0.01
N VAL A 80 -9.03 12.40 1.19
CA VAL A 80 -8.79 13.85 1.34
C VAL A 80 -7.64 14.30 0.45
N LEU A 81 -6.53 13.55 0.44
CA LEU A 81 -5.40 13.81 -0.44
C LEU A 81 -5.80 13.80 -1.93
N VAL A 82 -6.59 12.82 -2.37
CA VAL A 82 -7.08 12.75 -3.76
C VAL A 82 -7.98 13.94 -4.11
N GLU A 83 -8.83 14.37 -3.18
CA GLU A 83 -9.73 15.52 -3.36
C GLU A 83 -8.98 16.87 -3.35
N ASP A 84 -7.92 16.97 -2.55
CA ASP A 84 -7.06 18.17 -2.45
C ASP A 84 -6.16 18.37 -3.68
N VAL A 85 -6.02 17.36 -4.55
CA VAL A 85 -5.30 17.52 -5.83
C VAL A 85 -6.11 18.40 -6.78
N THR A 86 -5.86 19.70 -6.72
CA THR A 86 -6.42 20.71 -7.63
C THR A 86 -5.67 20.83 -8.96
N TRP A 87 -4.65 19.98 -9.24
CA TRP A 87 -3.74 20.12 -10.40
C TRP A 87 -3.91 19.03 -11.47
N ILE A 88 -5.14 18.79 -11.94
CA ILE A 88 -5.36 18.25 -13.30
C ILE A 88 -6.46 19.06 -14.00
N SER A 89 -6.21 20.36 -14.14
CA SER A 89 -6.62 21.13 -15.30
C SER A 89 -5.46 22.09 -15.53
N GLU A 90 -5.01 22.19 -16.78
CA GLU A 90 -3.88 23.01 -17.27
C GLU A 90 -2.50 22.33 -17.26
N GLU A 91 -2.28 21.41 -18.21
CA GLU A 91 -1.23 21.56 -19.23
C GLU A 91 -1.72 20.88 -20.53
N GLU A 92 -2.71 21.51 -21.19
CA GLU A 92 -2.65 21.62 -22.65
C GLU A 92 -1.63 22.74 -22.93
N GLY A 93 -0.45 22.34 -23.37
CA GLY A 93 0.64 23.23 -23.73
C GLY A 93 1.46 22.60 -24.83
N GLU A 94 0.99 22.76 -26.05
CA GLU A 94 1.81 22.66 -27.26
C GLU A 94 3.20 23.27 -27.03
N CYS A 95 4.23 22.49 -27.31
CA CYS A 95 5.55 23.00 -27.66
C CYS A 95 6.05 22.19 -28.86
N SER A 96 5.84 22.84 -30.02
CA SER A 96 6.54 22.79 -31.31
C SER A 96 7.32 21.54 -31.73
#